data_AF-A0A7Y3IV52-F1
#
_entry.id   AF-A0A7Y3IV52-F1
#
_cell.length_a   1.000
_cell.length_b   1.000
_cell.length_c   1.000
_cell.angle_alpha   90.00
_cell.angle_beta   90.00
_cell.angle_gamma   90.00
#
_symmetry.space_group_name_H-M   'P 1'
#
loop_
_entity.id
_entity.type
_entity.pdbx_description
1 polymer ?
#
loop_
_entity_poly.entity_id
_entity_poly.type
_entity_poly.pdbx_seq_one_letter_code
_entity_poly.pdbx_strand_id
1 'polypeptide(L)'
;HAPWALLEYGFRVVIAPSFADIFYNNCFKNGLLPIVLPESVVDGLFVGVSAHPGYALAVDLRAQTVCTPEGASFSFEVEPFRKHCMLEGLDDIGLTLQHAEAIRSYEEARRISAPWIFSPLQS
;
A
#
# COMPACT_ATOMS: atom_id res chain seq x y z
N HIS A 1 -15.16 3.74 -16.02
CA HIS A 1 -15.34 4.64 -14.86
C HIS A 1 -15.66 3.83 -13.59
N ALA A 2 -14.70 3.04 -13.09
CA ALA A 2 -14.91 2.11 -11.98
C ALA A 2 -13.98 2.29 -10.75
N PRO A 3 -12.75 2.84 -10.86
CA PRO A 3 -11.88 2.95 -9.67
C PRO A 3 -12.18 4.15 -8.75
N TRP A 4 -12.92 5.17 -9.20
CA TRP A 4 -13.09 6.42 -8.42
C TRP A 4 -14.23 6.40 -7.39
N ALA A 5 -15.29 5.60 -7.61
CA ALA A 5 -16.44 5.57 -6.70
C ALA A 5 -16.15 4.91 -5.34
N LEU A 6 -15.15 4.02 -5.27
CA LEU A 6 -14.74 3.36 -4.01
C LEU A 6 -13.93 4.30 -3.11
N LEU A 7 -13.14 5.20 -3.71
CA LEU A 7 -12.38 6.23 -2.99
C LEU A 7 -13.31 7.28 -2.37
N GLU A 8 -14.39 7.67 -3.06
CA GLU A 8 -15.36 8.65 -2.55
C GLU A 8 -16.16 8.17 -1.32
N TYR A 9 -16.21 6.85 -1.07
CA TYR A 9 -16.86 6.27 0.11
C TYR A 9 -15.94 6.08 1.33
N GLY A 10 -14.63 6.35 1.20
CA GLY A 10 -13.68 6.19 2.31
C GLY A 10 -13.33 4.74 2.66
N PHE A 11 -13.59 3.78 1.77
CA PHE A 11 -13.15 2.40 1.95
C PHE A 11 -11.63 2.29 1.80
N ARG A 12 -10.97 1.71 2.81
CA ARG A 12 -9.50 1.50 2.80
C ARG A 12 -9.07 0.07 2.56
N VAL A 13 -10.00 -0.89 2.69
CA VAL A 13 -9.72 -2.32 2.61
C VAL A 13 -10.84 -3.03 1.85
N VAL A 14 -10.47 -3.97 0.99
CA VAL A 14 -11.42 -4.89 0.33
C VAL A 14 -10.96 -6.32 0.60
N ILE A 15 -11.86 -7.18 1.08
CA ILE A 15 -11.57 -8.57 1.38
C ILE A 15 -12.33 -9.44 0.37
N ALA A 16 -11.64 -10.36 -0.31
CA ALA A 16 -12.25 -11.28 -1.28
C ALA A 16 -11.45 -12.58 -1.36
N PRO A 17 -12.06 -13.69 -1.86
CA PRO A 17 -11.33 -14.94 -2.08
C PRO A 17 -10.32 -14.87 -3.23
N SER A 18 -10.52 -13.96 -4.18
CA SER A 18 -9.58 -13.70 -5.26
C SER A 18 -9.83 -12.33 -5.89
N PHE A 19 -8.83 -11.81 -6.61
CA PHE A 19 -8.95 -10.59 -7.39
C PHE A 19 -8.37 -10.80 -8.80
N ALA A 20 -8.95 -10.12 -9.79
CA ALA A 20 -8.33 -10.03 -11.11
C ALA A 20 -7.06 -9.15 -11.04
N ASP A 21 -6.01 -9.51 -11.77
CA ASP A 21 -4.69 -8.85 -11.70
C ASP A 21 -4.76 -7.33 -11.89
N ILE A 22 -5.56 -6.89 -12.87
CA ILE A 22 -5.77 -5.47 -13.17
C ILE A 22 -6.41 -4.76 -11.99
N PHE A 23 -7.43 -5.36 -11.38
CA PHE A 23 -8.12 -4.79 -10.23
C PHE A 23 -7.18 -4.74 -9.02
N TYR A 24 -6.50 -5.84 -8.72
CA TYR A 24 -5.54 -5.93 -7.63
C TYR A 24 -4.47 -4.84 -7.72
N ASN A 25 -3.88 -4.64 -8.91
CA ASN A 25 -2.89 -3.58 -9.13
C ASN A 25 -3.48 -2.17 -9.04
N ASN A 26 -4.71 -1.96 -9.51
CA ASN A 26 -5.38 -0.67 -9.37
C ASN A 26 -5.68 -0.34 -7.91
N CYS A 27 -6.00 -1.31 -7.05
CA CYS A 27 -6.24 -1.06 -5.63
C CYS A 27 -5.03 -0.38 -4.96
N PHE A 28 -3.83 -0.94 -5.12
CA PHE A 28 -2.62 -0.36 -4.51
C PHE A 28 -2.32 1.04 -5.02
N LYS A 29 -2.52 1.31 -6.31
CA LYS A 29 -2.33 2.65 -6.91
C LYS A 29 -3.33 3.70 -6.42
N ASN A 30 -4.41 3.27 -5.77
CA ASN A 30 -5.46 4.14 -5.26
C ASN A 30 -5.51 4.07 -3.72
N GLY A 31 -4.45 3.59 -3.05
CA GLY A 31 -4.42 3.50 -1.58
C GLY A 31 -5.43 2.52 -0.97
N LEU A 32 -6.00 1.61 -1.77
CA LEU A 32 -6.95 0.59 -1.33
C LEU A 32 -6.19 -0.73 -1.09
N LEU A 33 -6.38 -1.35 0.08
CA LEU A 33 -5.72 -2.60 0.44
C LEU A 33 -6.59 -3.80 0.05
N PRO A 34 -6.26 -4.55 -1.02
CA PRO A 34 -6.91 -5.81 -1.32
C PRO A 34 -6.35 -6.91 -0.41
N ILE A 35 -7.22 -7.65 0.27
CA ILE A 35 -6.88 -8.76 1.14
C ILE A 35 -7.49 -10.03 0.59
N VAL A 36 -6.65 -11.03 0.34
CA VAL A 36 -7.09 -12.35 -0.10
C VAL A 36 -7.19 -13.27 1.11
N LEU A 37 -8.40 -13.82 1.35
CA LEU A 37 -8.66 -14.82 2.39
C LEU A 37 -9.36 -16.04 1.78
N PRO A 38 -9.30 -17.23 2.41
CA PRO A 38 -10.05 -18.38 1.94
C PRO A 38 -11.56 -18.09 1.85
N GLU A 39 -12.25 -18.68 0.87
CA GLU A 39 -13.70 -18.50 0.67
C GLU A 39 -14.51 -18.81 1.93
N SER A 40 -14.16 -19.88 2.65
CA SER A 40 -14.79 -20.25 3.93
C SER A 40 -14.67 -19.16 5.01
N VAL A 41 -13.57 -18.41 5.02
CA VAL A 41 -13.37 -17.29 5.95
C VAL A 41 -14.25 -16.11 5.52
N VAL A 42 -14.26 -15.78 4.23
CA VAL A 42 -15.06 -14.69 3.68
C VAL A 42 -16.56 -14.93 3.93
N ASP A 43 -17.04 -16.15 3.71
CA ASP A 43 -18.43 -16.53 4.02
C ASP A 43 -18.75 -16.36 5.51
N GLY A 44 -17.83 -16.77 6.40
CA GLY A 44 -17.97 -16.57 7.83
C GLY A 44 -18.07 -15.09 8.22
N LEU A 45 -17.27 -14.23 7.58
CA LEU A 45 -17.34 -12.78 7.77
C LEU A 45 -18.69 -12.21 7.31
N PHE A 46 -19.23 -12.66 6.17
CA PHE A 46 -20.56 -12.25 5.70
C PHE A 46 -21.67 -12.62 6.68
N VAL A 47 -21.61 -13.81 7.28
CA VAL A 47 -22.54 -14.24 8.32
C VAL A 47 -22.42 -13.34 9.55
N GLY A 48 -21.20 -13.04 10.00
CA GLY A 48 -20.95 -12.16 11.15
C GLY A 48 -21.51 -10.75 10.95
N VAL A 49 -21.28 -10.16 9.77
CA VAL A 49 -21.83 -8.85 9.38
C VAL A 49 -23.36 -8.86 9.36
N SER A 50 -23.97 -9.91 8.81
CA SER A 50 -25.43 -10.02 8.71
C SER A 50 -26.10 -10.22 10.07
N ALA A 51 -25.44 -10.91 10.99
CA ALA A 51 -25.94 -11.18 12.33
C ALA A 51 -25.79 -9.97 13.28
N HIS A 52 -24.76 -9.14 13.09
CA HIS A 52 -24.42 -8.05 14.01
C HIS A 52 -24.37 -6.69 13.30
N PRO A 53 -25.43 -5.88 13.39
CA PRO A 53 -25.40 -4.50 12.91
C PRO A 53 -24.25 -3.72 13.58
N GLY A 54 -23.39 -3.10 12.77
CA GLY A 54 -22.19 -2.40 13.25
C GLY A 54 -20.94 -3.27 13.39
N TYR A 55 -20.93 -4.46 12.76
CA TYR A 55 -19.77 -5.33 12.70
C TYR A 55 -18.51 -4.60 12.20
N ALA A 56 -17.49 -4.55 13.06
CA ALA A 56 -16.24 -3.83 12.79
C ALA A 56 -15.07 -4.80 12.74
N LEU A 57 -14.40 -4.86 11.59
CA LEU A 57 -13.16 -5.60 11.42
C LEU A 57 -11.96 -4.69 11.67
N ALA A 58 -11.01 -5.17 12.47
CA ALA A 58 -9.74 -4.50 12.66
C ALA A 58 -8.70 -5.11 11.71
N VAL A 59 -8.06 -4.28 10.91
CA VAL A 59 -7.05 -4.72 9.93
C VAL A 59 -5.72 -4.09 10.31
N ASP A 60 -4.72 -4.92 10.58
CA ASP A 60 -3.35 -4.49 10.82
C ASP A 60 -2.48 -4.89 9.62
N LEU A 61 -2.04 -3.90 8.85
CA LEU A 61 -1.15 -4.12 7.70
C LEU A 61 0.28 -4.47 8.13
N ARG A 62 0.76 -3.99 9.29
CA ARG A 62 2.10 -4.30 9.80
C ARG A 62 2.18 -5.77 10.21
N ALA A 63 1.20 -6.24 10.98
CA ALA A 63 1.07 -7.63 11.39
C ALA A 63 0.49 -8.53 10.28
N GLN A 64 -0.14 -7.93 9.26
CA GLN A 64 -0.87 -8.61 8.19
C GLN A 64 -1.99 -9.52 8.73
N THR A 65 -2.79 -8.97 9.63
CA THR A 65 -3.88 -9.68 10.30
C THR A 65 -5.21 -8.94 10.17
N VAL A 66 -6.29 -9.68 10.00
CA VAL A 66 -7.67 -9.23 10.10
C VAL A 66 -8.28 -9.84 11.34
N CYS A 67 -8.74 -9.01 12.27
CA CYS A 67 -9.35 -9.44 13.52
C CYS A 67 -10.86 -9.14 13.52
N THR A 68 -11.64 -10.14 13.92
CA THR A 68 -13.08 -10.02 14.14
C THR A 68 -13.38 -9.47 15.53
N PRO A 69 -14.57 -8.86 15.74
CA PRO A 69 -14.98 -8.41 17.07
C PRO A 69 -15.15 -9.58 18.06
N GLU A 70 -15.31 -10.80 17.55
CA GLU A 70 -15.41 -12.04 18.34
C GLU A 70 -14.04 -12.58 18.78
N GLY A 71 -12.94 -11.97 18.33
CA GLY A 71 -11.56 -12.34 18.67
C GLY A 71 -10.90 -13.34 17.72
N ALA A 72 -11.55 -13.71 16.61
CA ALA A 72 -10.90 -14.50 15.56
C ALA A 72 -9.89 -13.63 14.80
N SER A 73 -8.74 -14.21 14.43
CA SER A 73 -7.69 -13.53 13.69
C SER A 73 -7.30 -14.34 12.47
N PHE A 74 -7.28 -13.67 11.30
CA PHE A 74 -6.91 -14.25 10.02
C PHE A 74 -5.68 -13.54 9.47
N SER A 75 -4.64 -14.31 9.15
CA SER A 75 -3.45 -13.76 8.51
C SER A 75 -3.68 -13.64 6.99
N PHE A 76 -3.10 -12.60 6.40
CA PHE A 76 -3.10 -12.40 4.95
C PHE A 76 -1.69 -12.08 4.45
N GLU A 77 -1.47 -12.24 3.15
CA GLU A 77 -0.17 -11.96 2.54
C GLU A 77 -0.26 -10.77 1.58
N VAL A 78 0.71 -9.86 1.72
CA VAL A 78 0.93 -8.75 0.79
C VAL A 78 2.42 -8.70 0.48
N GLU A 79 2.73 -8.43 -0.79
CA GLU A 79 4.10 -8.27 -1.25
C GLU A 79 4.83 -7.17 -0.44
N PRO A 80 6.06 -7.40 0.05
CA PRO A 80 6.77 -6.47 0.93
C PRO A 80 6.90 -5.05 0.36
N PHE A 81 7.12 -4.92 -0.95
CA PHE A 81 7.20 -3.62 -1.63
C PHE A 81 5.87 -2.87 -1.55
N ARG A 82 4.75 -3.53 -1.87
CA ARG A 82 3.41 -2.94 -1.78
C ARG A 82 3.04 -2.56 -0.35
N LYS A 83 3.37 -3.43 0.61
CA LYS A 83 3.19 -3.18 2.04
C LYS A 83 3.94 -1.92 2.48
N HIS A 84 5.20 -1.76 2.06
CA HIS A 84 5.99 -0.57 2.36
C HIS A 84 5.34 0.70 1.78
N CYS A 85 4.96 0.68 0.50
CA CYS A 85 4.29 1.82 -0.13
C CYS A 85 3.01 2.24 0.60
N MET A 86 2.17 1.27 1.00
CA MET A 86 0.94 1.55 1.72
C MET A 86 1.15 2.02 3.17
N LEU A 87 2.15 1.49 3.88
CA LEU A 87 2.45 1.90 5.27
C LEU A 87 3.03 3.31 5.35
N GLU A 88 3.84 3.70 4.37
CA GLU A 88 4.50 5.00 4.33
C GLU A 88 3.63 6.08 3.63
N GLY A 89 2.44 5.72 3.13
CA GLY A 89 1.55 6.65 2.42
C GLY A 89 2.18 7.21 1.14
N LEU A 90 3.07 6.44 0.52
CA LEU A 90 3.88 6.83 -0.63
C LEU A 90 3.07 6.71 -1.92
N ASP A 91 2.27 7.73 -2.23
CA ASP A 91 1.53 7.74 -3.49
C ASP A 91 2.31 8.27 -4.70
N ASP A 92 3.48 8.93 -4.53
CA ASP A 92 4.49 9.18 -5.59
C ASP A 92 5.65 10.07 -5.08
N ILE A 93 5.44 10.86 -4.02
CA ILE A 93 6.39 11.91 -3.58
C ILE A 93 7.56 11.39 -2.71
N GLY A 94 7.36 10.36 -1.89
CA GLY A 94 8.46 9.89 -1.02
C GLY A 94 9.42 8.90 -1.68
N LEU A 95 9.03 8.29 -2.81
CA LEU A 95 9.97 7.57 -3.69
C LEU A 95 11.00 8.54 -4.28
N THR A 96 10.59 9.78 -4.60
CA THR A 96 11.52 10.85 -5.01
C THR A 96 12.46 11.25 -3.88
N LEU A 97 11.99 11.30 -2.62
CA LEU A 97 12.83 11.66 -1.47
C LEU A 97 13.88 10.60 -1.11
N GLN A 98 13.56 9.30 -1.23
CA GLN A 98 14.54 8.24 -1.02
C GLN A 98 15.67 8.27 -2.07
N HIS A 99 15.34 8.67 -3.30
CA HIS A 99 16.36 8.91 -4.34
C HIS A 99 17.04 10.28 -4.22
N ALA A 100 16.40 11.31 -3.65
CA ALA A 100 16.99 12.63 -3.50
C ALA A 100 18.20 12.61 -2.54
N GLU A 101 18.17 11.78 -1.50
CA GLU A 101 19.32 11.62 -0.61
C GLU A 101 20.47 10.81 -1.26
N ALA A 102 20.14 9.78 -2.05
CA ALA A 102 21.11 9.02 -2.85
C ALA A 102 21.74 9.89 -3.97
N ILE A 103 20.96 10.77 -4.60
CA ILE A 103 21.46 11.74 -5.60
C ILE A 103 22.32 12.80 -4.91
N ARG A 104 21.88 13.36 -3.78
CA ARG A 104 22.64 14.38 -3.03
C ARG A 104 24.02 13.85 -2.60
N SER A 105 24.06 12.65 -2.02
CA SER A 105 25.31 12.01 -1.61
C SER A 105 26.23 11.67 -2.81
N TYR A 106 25.66 11.30 -3.95
CA TYR A 106 26.41 11.08 -5.20
C TYR A 106 26.95 12.39 -5.83
N GLU A 107 26.17 13.47 -5.85
CA GLU A 107 26.60 14.78 -6.34
C GLU A 107 27.67 15.42 -5.46
N GLU A 108 27.55 15.27 -4.14
CA GLU A 108 28.52 15.77 -3.16
C GLU A 108 29.87 15.04 -3.29
N ALA A 109 29.84 13.72 -3.53
CA ALA A 109 31.04 12.93 -3.85
C ALA A 109 31.65 13.29 -5.22
N ARG A 110 30.84 13.63 -6.24
CA ARG A 110 31.35 14.06 -7.55
C ARG A 110 31.93 15.47 -7.55
N ARG A 111 31.45 16.36 -6.68
CA ARG A 111 32.02 17.72 -6.51
C ARG A 111 33.47 17.67 -6.01
N ILE A 112 33.83 16.63 -5.25
CA ILE A 112 35.19 16.42 -4.72
C ILE A 112 36.08 15.68 -5.74
N SER A 113 35.52 14.75 -6.52
CA SER A 113 36.29 13.86 -7.42
C SER A 113 36.40 14.31 -8.88
N ALA A 114 35.58 15.27 -9.34
CA ALA A 114 35.59 15.75 -10.73
C ALA A 114 35.33 17.27 -10.86
N PRO A 115 36.27 18.14 -10.44
CA PRO A 115 36.09 19.59 -10.43
C PRO A 115 35.91 20.24 -11.81
N TRP A 116 36.28 19.55 -12.91
CA TRP A 116 36.18 20.07 -14.28
C TRP A 116 34.76 20.10 -14.87
N ILE A 117 33.76 19.51 -14.20
CA ILE A 117 32.36 19.54 -14.64
C ILE A 117 31.69 20.91 -14.40
N PHE A 118 32.21 21.72 -13.46
CA PHE A 118 31.65 23.02 -13.07
C PHE A 118 32.50 24.22 -13.51
N SER A 119 33.43 24.04 -14.45
CA SER A 119 34.13 25.18 -15.03
C SER A 119 33.15 25.94 -15.93
N PRO A 120 32.80 27.21 -15.63
CA PRO A 120 32.16 28.03 -16.65
C PRO A 120 33.15 28.17 -17.80
N LEU A 121 32.68 27.92 -19.02
CA LEU A 121 33.38 28.27 -20.25
C LEU A 121 33.78 29.75 -20.16
N GLN A 122 35.05 30.02 -19.89
CA GLN A 122 35.66 31.31 -20.20
C GLN A 122 36.05 31.30 -21.67
N SER A 123 35.27 32.02 -22.48
CA SER A 123 35.73 32.84 -23.62
C SER A 123 34.53 33.55 -24.25
#